data_AF-A0A349LFU9-F1
#
_entry.id   AF-A0A349LFU9-F1
#
_cell.length_a   1.000
_cell.length_b   1.000
_cell.length_c   1.000
_cell.angle_alpha   90.00
_cell.angle_beta   90.00
_cell.angle_gamma   90.00
#
_symmetry.space_group_name_H-M   'P 1'
#
loop_
_entity.id
_entity.type
_entity.pdbx_description
1 polymer ?
#
loop_
_entity_poly.entity_id
_entity_poly.type
_entity_poly.pdbx_seq_one_letter_code
_entity_poly.pdbx_strand_id
1 'polypeptide(L)'
;MTVNSMFALPVAAFLGAVLAIVLVLAMARAAGRGLDTHVLLLAGVVIGAFFNAVVLLLVTFADLETFRAAMLWIMGSFSGATWESVTMVAVWVLPALAVLTGFARPLNLLSVGEQSAFHLGVDVRQLKIVLYVGTSFLVGVCVAGSGAIGFVGLVV
;
A
#
# COMPACT_ATOMS: atom_id res chain seq x y z
N MET A 1 11.59 -25.80 -4.94
CA MET A 1 11.17 -24.38 -4.98
C MET A 1 12.41 -23.54 -5.25
N THR A 2 12.56 -23.06 -6.47
CA THR A 2 13.73 -22.31 -6.94
C THR A 2 13.75 -20.91 -6.32
N VAL A 3 14.91 -20.44 -5.85
CA VAL A 3 15.16 -19.12 -5.23
C VAL A 3 14.51 -17.93 -5.97
N ASN A 4 14.26 -18.07 -7.28
CA ASN A 4 13.53 -17.11 -8.10
C ASN A 4 12.09 -16.81 -7.60
N SER A 5 11.39 -17.79 -7.02
CA SER A 5 10.02 -17.60 -6.51
C SER A 5 9.95 -16.86 -5.18
N MET A 6 11.02 -16.88 -4.37
CA MET A 6 11.05 -16.18 -3.07
C MET A 6 11.08 -14.66 -3.23
N PHE A 7 11.72 -14.14 -4.28
CA PHE A 7 11.78 -12.71 -4.57
C PHE A 7 10.79 -12.25 -5.62
N ALA A 8 10.38 -13.13 -6.56
CA ALA A 8 9.45 -12.75 -7.63
C ALA A 8 8.10 -12.25 -7.08
N LEU A 9 7.51 -12.93 -6.09
CA LEU A 9 6.21 -12.55 -5.54
C LEU A 9 6.27 -11.22 -4.76
N PRO A 10 7.23 -11.00 -3.83
CA PRO A 10 7.38 -9.71 -3.17
C PRO A 10 7.67 -8.55 -4.13
N VAL A 11 8.53 -8.76 -5.13
CA VAL A 11 8.85 -7.74 -6.13
C VAL A 11 7.63 -7.40 -6.99
N ALA A 12 6.86 -8.41 -7.43
CA ALA A 12 5.62 -8.20 -8.18
C ALA A 12 4.56 -7.47 -7.33
N ALA A 13 4.40 -7.84 -6.06
CA ALA A 13 3.48 -7.17 -5.14
C ALA A 13 3.88 -5.71 -4.90
N PHE A 14 5.17 -5.44 -4.71
CA PHE A 14 5.70 -4.09 -4.56
C PHE A 14 5.48 -3.25 -5.81
N LEU A 15 5.83 -3.77 -6.99
CA LEU A 15 5.60 -3.08 -8.26
C LEU A 15 4.11 -2.82 -8.50
N GLY A 16 3.24 -3.75 -8.13
CA GLY A 16 1.79 -3.58 -8.17
C GLY A 16 1.31 -2.44 -7.26
N ALA A 17 1.82 -2.37 -6.02
CA ALA A 17 1.50 -1.29 -5.08
C ALA A 17 1.99 0.09 -5.59
N VAL A 18 3.21 0.15 -6.13
CA VAL A 18 3.76 1.37 -6.74
C VAL A 18 2.93 1.78 -7.96
N LEU A 19 2.58 0.84 -8.84
CA LEU A 19 1.73 1.11 -9.99
C LEU A 19 0.37 1.66 -9.55
N ALA A 20 -0.25 1.05 -8.53
CA ALA A 20 -1.54 1.47 -8.01
C ALA A 20 -1.50 2.90 -7.47
N ILE A 21 -0.54 3.26 -6.62
CA ILE A 21 -0.44 4.61 -6.07
C ILE A 21 -0.13 5.64 -7.17
N VAL A 22 0.70 5.29 -8.15
CA VAL A 22 0.99 6.17 -9.30
C VAL A 22 -0.28 6.42 -10.11
N LEU A 23 -1.09 5.40 -10.38
CA LEU A 23 -2.37 5.56 -11.09
C LEU A 23 -3.36 6.43 -10.31
N VAL A 24 -3.48 6.23 -9.00
CA VAL A 24 -4.32 7.08 -8.13
C VAL A 24 -3.87 8.54 -8.19
N LEU A 25 -2.57 8.80 -8.05
CA LEU A 25 -2.03 10.16 -8.11
C LEU A 25 -2.17 10.78 -9.51
N ALA A 26 -1.99 10.00 -10.58
CA ALA A 26 -2.18 10.46 -11.95
C ALA A 26 -3.65 10.83 -12.23
N MET A 27 -4.59 10.00 -11.77
CA MET A 27 -6.03 10.26 -11.89
C MET A 27 -6.44 11.50 -11.09
N ALA A 28 -5.94 11.66 -9.86
CA ALA A 28 -6.21 12.85 -9.03
C ALA A 28 -5.66 14.14 -9.68
N ARG A 29 -4.47 14.07 -10.30
CA ARG A 29 -3.91 15.19 -11.07
C ARG A 29 -4.73 15.51 -12.32
N ALA A 30 -5.19 14.51 -13.06
CA ALA A 30 -5.99 14.67 -14.26
C ALA A 30 -7.37 15.30 -13.98
N ALA A 31 -7.94 15.04 -12.80
CA ALA A 31 -9.21 15.64 -12.36
C ALA A 31 -9.11 17.15 -12.02
N GLY A 32 -7.94 17.78 -12.16
CA GLY A 32 -7.75 19.22 -11.99
C GLY A 32 -7.82 19.74 -10.55
N ARG A 33 -8.14 18.87 -9.58
CA ARG A 33 -8.28 19.21 -8.14
C ARG A 33 -7.08 18.82 -7.27
N GLY A 34 -5.97 18.36 -7.87
CA GLY A 34 -4.71 18.15 -7.14
C GLY A 34 -4.80 17.08 -6.04
N LEU A 35 -4.21 17.37 -4.87
CA LEU A 35 -4.19 16.48 -3.69
C LEU A 35 -5.42 16.67 -2.77
N ASP A 36 -6.59 16.93 -3.35
CA ASP A 36 -7.85 16.93 -2.61
C ASP A 36 -8.16 15.51 -2.11
N THR A 37 -8.34 15.39 -0.81
CA THR A 37 -8.60 14.11 -0.12
C THR A 37 -9.81 13.40 -0.70
N HIS A 38 -10.88 14.10 -1.08
CA HIS A 38 -12.09 13.48 -1.64
C HIS A 38 -11.82 12.82 -2.99
N VAL A 39 -11.03 13.48 -3.84
CA VAL A 39 -10.66 12.96 -5.16
C VAL A 39 -9.72 11.77 -5.03
N LEU A 40 -8.76 11.83 -4.10
CA LEU A 40 -7.85 10.72 -3.83
C LEU A 40 -8.58 9.48 -3.30
N LEU A 41 -9.55 9.68 -2.41
CA LEU A 41 -10.40 8.59 -1.91
C LEU A 41 -11.20 7.94 -3.04
N LEU A 42 -11.90 8.74 -3.85
CA LEU A 42 -12.68 8.23 -4.99
C LEU A 42 -11.79 7.55 -6.04
N ALA A 43 -10.66 8.15 -6.38
CA ALA A 43 -9.69 7.56 -7.30
C ALA A 43 -9.15 6.23 -6.76
N GLY A 44 -8.86 6.14 -5.46
CA GLY A 44 -8.47 4.92 -4.79
C GLY A 44 -9.51 3.81 -4.94
N VAL A 45 -10.79 4.12 -4.68
CA VAL A 45 -11.90 3.16 -4.85
C VAL A 45 -12.00 2.68 -6.30
N VAL A 46 -11.92 3.59 -7.28
CA VAL A 46 -12.00 3.25 -8.72
C VAL A 46 -10.84 2.37 -9.15
N ILE A 47 -9.60 2.74 -8.80
CA ILE A 47 -8.41 1.97 -9.14
C ILE A 47 -8.41 0.60 -8.44
N GLY A 48 -8.85 0.55 -7.18
CA GLY A 48 -9.02 -0.71 -6.44
C GLY A 48 -10.03 -1.65 -7.11
N ALA A 49 -11.19 -1.13 -7.52
CA ALA A 49 -12.20 -1.90 -8.24
C ALA A 49 -11.68 -2.40 -9.61
N PHE A 50 -10.92 -1.57 -10.33
CA PHE A 50 -10.28 -1.95 -11.58
C PHE A 50 -9.29 -3.10 -11.40
N PHE A 51 -8.37 -3.01 -10.43
CA PHE A 51 -7.42 -4.10 -10.16
C PHE A 51 -8.13 -5.37 -9.70
N ASN A 52 -9.19 -5.26 -8.91
CA ASN A 52 -10.00 -6.41 -8.52
C ASN A 52 -10.63 -7.11 -9.73
N ALA A 53 -11.15 -6.34 -10.70
CA ALA A 53 -11.67 -6.89 -11.96
C ALA A 53 -10.56 -7.58 -12.79
N VAL A 54 -9.35 -7.00 -12.83
CA VAL A 54 -8.18 -7.64 -13.49
C VAL A 54 -7.82 -8.95 -12.80
N VAL A 55 -7.76 -8.99 -11.47
CA VAL A 55 -7.50 -10.22 -10.71
C VAL A 55 -8.55 -11.29 -11.01
N LEU A 56 -9.84 -10.93 -10.98
CA LEU A 56 -10.93 -11.84 -11.33
C LEU A 56 -10.80 -12.40 -12.75
N LEU A 57 -10.45 -11.56 -13.72
CA LEU A 57 -10.22 -11.97 -15.10
C LEU A 57 -9.05 -12.95 -15.20
N LEU A 58 -7.91 -12.65 -14.58
CA LEU A 58 -6.74 -13.54 -14.59
C LEU A 58 -7.05 -14.90 -13.94
N VAL A 59 -7.75 -14.88 -12.81
CA VAL A 59 -8.15 -16.08 -12.06
C VAL A 59 -9.13 -16.94 -12.86
N THR A 60 -9.96 -16.34 -13.72
CA THR A 60 -10.90 -17.07 -14.59
C THR A 60 -10.19 -17.95 -15.64
N PHE A 61 -8.99 -17.56 -16.08
CA PHE A 61 -8.18 -18.34 -17.03
C PHE A 61 -7.18 -19.29 -16.36
N ALA A 62 -7.15 -19.34 -15.03
CA ALA A 62 -6.17 -20.11 -14.29
C ALA A 62 -6.62 -21.56 -14.04
N ASP A 63 -5.67 -22.49 -14.02
CA ASP A 63 -5.93 -23.88 -13.61
C ASP A 63 -6.36 -23.95 -12.13
N LEU A 64 -7.04 -25.04 -11.75
CA LEU A 64 -7.62 -25.22 -10.41
C LEU A 64 -6.59 -25.07 -9.27
N GLU A 65 -5.36 -25.50 -9.48
CA GLU A 65 -4.27 -25.38 -8.50
C GLU A 65 -3.89 -23.90 -8.28
N THR A 66 -3.67 -23.16 -9.36
CA THR A 66 -3.34 -21.73 -9.34
C THR A 66 -4.49 -20.90 -8.77
N PHE A 67 -5.74 -21.22 -9.12
CA PHE A 67 -6.93 -20.62 -8.53
C PHE A 67 -6.93 -20.76 -7.00
N ARG A 68 -6.73 -21.99 -6.51
CA ARG A 68 -6.74 -22.26 -5.07
C ARG A 68 -5.60 -21.55 -4.35
N ALA A 69 -4.40 -21.57 -4.93
CA ALA A 69 -3.24 -20.86 -4.38
C ALA A 69 -3.47 -19.33 -4.31
N ALA A 70 -4.04 -18.74 -5.38
CA ALA A 70 -4.35 -17.32 -5.42
C ALA A 70 -5.41 -16.94 -4.37
N MET A 71 -6.47 -17.73 -4.22
CA MET A 71 -7.51 -17.50 -3.20
C MET A 71 -6.94 -17.58 -1.79
N LEU A 72 -6.08 -18.57 -1.50
CA LEU A 72 -5.41 -18.67 -0.20
C LEU A 72 -4.48 -17.48 0.08
N TRP A 73 -3.80 -16.96 -0.95
CA TRP A 73 -2.94 -15.78 -0.79
C TRP A 73 -3.74 -14.48 -0.58
N ILE A 74 -4.86 -14.31 -1.30
CA ILE A 74 -5.76 -13.15 -1.16
C ILE A 74 -6.41 -13.11 0.22
N MET A 75 -6.71 -14.25 0.83
CA MET A 75 -7.22 -14.32 2.20
C MET A 75 -6.20 -13.88 3.26
N GLY A 76 -4.91 -13.89 2.93
CA GLY A 76 -3.82 -13.64 3.86
C GLY A 76 -3.57 -14.83 4.80
N SER A 77 -2.30 -15.14 5.05
CA SER A 77 -1.93 -16.21 5.98
C SER A 77 -0.50 -16.05 6.48
N PHE A 78 -0.28 -16.39 7.75
CA PHE A 78 1.05 -16.55 8.34
C PHE A 78 1.52 -18.02 8.38
N SER A 79 0.76 -18.95 7.78
CA SER A 79 1.06 -20.39 7.85
C SER A 79 2.42 -20.79 7.24
N GLY A 80 2.94 -19.99 6.30
CA GLY A 80 4.26 -20.19 5.69
C GLY A 80 5.37 -19.30 6.25
N ALA A 81 5.15 -18.64 7.40
CA ALA A 81 6.13 -17.70 7.95
C ALA A 81 7.41 -18.42 8.42
N THR A 82 8.57 -17.93 7.96
CA THR A 82 9.90 -18.38 8.39
C THR A 82 10.66 -17.24 9.05
N TRP A 83 11.70 -17.54 9.83
CA TRP A 83 12.55 -16.50 10.41
C TRP A 83 13.25 -15.64 9.34
N GLU A 84 13.53 -16.21 8.18
CA GLU A 84 14.06 -15.48 7.02
C GLU A 84 13.04 -14.47 6.46
N SER A 85 11.77 -14.88 6.28
CA SER A 85 10.73 -13.95 5.82
C SER A 85 10.45 -12.84 6.84
N VAL A 86 10.47 -13.17 8.14
CA VAL A 86 10.26 -12.19 9.22
C VAL A 86 11.39 -11.18 9.26
N THR A 87 12.65 -11.63 9.19
CA THR A 87 13.81 -10.73 9.17
C THR A 87 13.83 -9.85 7.92
N MET A 88 13.48 -10.40 6.75
CA MET A 88 13.33 -9.64 5.51
C MET A 88 12.28 -8.53 5.66
N VAL A 89 11.08 -8.83 6.17
CA VAL A 89 10.03 -7.82 6.42
C VAL A 89 10.49 -6.78 7.44
N ALA A 90 11.09 -7.21 8.55
CA ALA A 90 11.53 -6.32 9.62
C ALA A 90 12.59 -5.30 9.18
N VAL A 91 13.55 -5.71 8.34
CA VAL A 91 14.60 -4.83 7.79
C VAL A 91 14.01 -3.67 6.99
N TRP A 92 12.88 -3.86 6.32
CA TRP A 92 12.21 -2.80 5.57
C TRP A 92 11.18 -2.02 6.40
N VAL A 93 10.44 -2.71 7.28
CA VAL A 93 9.37 -2.11 8.08
C VAL A 93 9.93 -1.21 9.18
N LEU A 94 10.95 -1.64 9.92
CA LEU A 94 11.46 -0.89 11.07
C LEU A 94 12.02 0.49 10.69
N PRO A 95 12.85 0.64 9.64
CA PRO A 95 13.33 1.95 9.21
C PRO A 95 12.20 2.84 8.68
N ALA A 96 11.27 2.28 7.90
CA ALA A 96 10.15 3.04 7.37
C ALA A 96 9.21 3.54 8.49
N LEU A 97 8.99 2.71 9.51
CA LEU A 97 8.22 3.10 10.70
C LEU A 97 8.94 4.20 11.50
N ALA A 98 10.26 4.09 11.68
CA ALA A 98 11.06 5.13 12.33
C ALA A 98 10.99 6.48 11.58
N VAL A 99 11.04 6.45 10.25
CA VAL A 99 10.87 7.65 9.42
C VAL A 99 9.47 8.24 9.57
N LEU A 100 8.42 7.42 9.48
CA LEU A 100 7.03 7.89 9.60
C LEU A 100 6.70 8.45 10.98
N THR A 101 7.20 7.84 12.05
CA THR A 101 7.02 8.35 13.41
C THR A 101 7.72 9.69 13.63
N GLY A 102 8.79 9.99 12.87
CA GLY A 102 9.39 11.32 12.80
C GLY A 102 8.45 12.43 12.31
N PHE A 103 7.40 12.08 11.54
CA PHE A 103 6.39 13.03 11.06
C PHE A 103 5.20 13.22 12.04
N ALA A 104 5.28 12.71 13.27
CA ALA A 104 4.21 12.83 14.26
C ALA A 104 3.77 14.29 14.52
N ARG A 105 4.71 15.24 14.59
CA ARG A 105 4.39 16.66 14.79
C ARG A 105 3.61 17.25 13.60
N PRO A 106 4.10 17.18 12.35
CA PRO A 106 3.34 17.61 11.18
C PRO A 106 1.96 16.94 11.05
N LEU A 107 1.85 15.65 11.38
CA LEU A 107 0.57 14.91 11.39
C LEU A 107 -0.42 15.49 12.41
N ASN A 108 0.04 15.83 13.62
CA ASN A 108 -0.79 16.48 14.64
C ASN A 108 -1.25 17.88 14.22
N LEU A 109 -0.44 18.61 13.45
CA LEU A 109 -0.87 19.90 12.91
C LEU A 109 -1.91 19.73 11.80
N LEU A 110 -1.72 18.71 10.95
CA LEU A 110 -2.65 18.41 9.87
C LEU A 110 -4.03 17.97 10.39
N SER A 111 -4.10 17.31 11.55
CA SER A 111 -5.38 16.89 12.16
C SER A 111 -6.25 18.06 12.65
N VAL A 112 -5.64 19.21 12.95
CA VAL A 112 -6.36 20.46 13.29
C VAL A 112 -6.96 21.11 12.04
N GLY A 113 -6.39 20.85 10.86
CA GLY A 113 -6.88 21.30 9.57
C GLY A 113 -5.76 21.69 8.61
N GLU A 114 -5.98 21.50 7.30
CA GLU A 114 -4.97 21.77 6.27
C GLU A 114 -4.56 23.26 6.23
N GLN A 115 -5.51 24.18 6.39
CA GLN A 115 -5.22 25.62 6.41
C GLN A 115 -4.37 26.00 7.63
N SER A 116 -4.73 25.52 8.82
CA SER A 116 -3.99 25.78 10.07
C SER A 116 -2.56 25.23 10.01
N ALA A 117 -2.38 24.01 9.50
CA ALA A 117 -1.06 23.42 9.31
C ALA A 117 -0.19 24.23 8.35
N PHE A 118 -0.77 24.72 7.25
CA PHE A 118 -0.07 25.57 6.29
C PHE A 118 0.37 26.91 6.93
N HIS A 119 -0.49 27.55 7.72
CA HIS A 119 -0.15 28.79 8.44
C HIS A 119 0.94 28.60 9.50
N LEU A 120 1.08 27.38 10.04
CA LEU A 120 2.13 27.01 11.00
C LEU A 120 3.45 26.59 10.32
N GLY A 121 3.56 26.76 9.00
CA GLY A 121 4.79 26.53 8.24
C GLY A 121 4.98 25.10 7.73
N VAL A 122 3.95 24.24 7.81
CA VAL A 122 4.00 22.89 7.25
C VAL A 122 3.72 22.94 5.75
N ASP A 123 4.64 22.39 4.93
CA ASP A 123 4.34 22.10 3.53
C ASP A 123 3.41 20.88 3.45
N VAL A 124 2.11 21.14 3.55
CA VAL A 124 1.04 20.13 3.52
C VAL A 124 1.10 19.27 2.25
N ARG A 125 1.53 19.85 1.13
CA ARG A 125 1.61 19.15 -0.16
C ARG A 125 2.73 18.10 -0.13
N GLN A 126 3.94 18.51 0.25
CA GLN A 126 5.08 17.60 0.34
C GLN A 126 4.85 16.55 1.42
N LEU A 127 4.30 16.93 2.57
CA LEU A 127 3.97 16.01 3.64
C LEU A 127 3.02 14.91 3.17
N LYS A 128 1.91 15.25 2.50
CA LYS A 128 0.98 14.26 1.96
C LYS A 128 1.65 13.28 1.00
N ILE A 129 2.49 13.78 0.09
CA ILE A 129 3.20 12.92 -0.88
C ILE A 129 4.15 11.94 -0.16
N VAL A 130 4.96 12.44 0.79
CA VAL A 130 5.89 11.59 1.55
C VAL A 130 5.14 10.52 2.35
N LEU A 131 4.04 10.90 3.01
CA LEU A 131 3.20 9.97 3.76
C LEU A 131 2.55 8.93 2.86
N TYR A 132 2.00 9.32 1.70
CA TYR A 132 1.38 8.37 0.77
C TYR A 132 2.39 7.37 0.22
N VAL A 133 3.59 7.83 -0.15
CA VAL A 133 4.65 6.94 -0.65
C VAL A 133 5.16 6.03 0.47
N GLY A 134 5.43 6.57 1.65
CA GLY A 134 5.94 5.81 2.80
C GLY A 134 4.96 4.76 3.32
N THR A 135 3.68 5.12 3.43
CA THR A 135 2.62 4.17 3.82
C THR A 135 2.37 3.13 2.74
N SER A 136 2.36 3.50 1.45
CA SER A 136 2.24 2.54 0.34
C SER A 136 3.40 1.54 0.32
N PHE A 137 4.63 2.01 0.60
CA PHE A 137 5.80 1.14 0.75
C PHE A 137 5.61 0.14 1.89
N LEU A 138 5.25 0.62 3.09
CA LEU A 138 5.01 -0.24 4.25
C LEU A 138 3.92 -1.29 3.99
N VAL A 139 2.78 -0.87 3.46
CA VAL A 139 1.67 -1.77 3.14
C VAL A 139 2.11 -2.79 2.09
N GLY A 140 2.86 -2.38 1.06
CA GLY A 140 3.39 -3.27 0.04
C GLY A 140 4.30 -4.36 0.61
N VAL A 141 5.22 -4.01 1.52
CA VAL A 141 6.10 -4.97 2.20
C VAL A 141 5.31 -5.93 3.08
N CYS A 142 4.33 -5.43 3.84
CA CYS A 142 3.46 -6.27 4.67
C CYS A 142 2.65 -7.24 3.82
N VAL A 143 1.97 -6.76 2.77
CA VAL A 143 1.14 -7.59 1.88
C VAL A 143 1.98 -8.63 1.14
N ALA A 144 3.20 -8.30 0.72
CA ALA A 144 4.12 -9.25 0.12
C ALA A 144 4.48 -10.41 1.06
N GLY A 145 4.62 -10.13 2.36
CA GLY A 145 5.00 -11.13 3.37
C GLY A 145 3.83 -11.93 3.95
N SER A 146 2.64 -11.34 4.04
CA SER A 146 1.48 -11.95 4.73
C SER A 146 0.26 -12.20 3.85
N GLY A 147 0.27 -11.75 2.60
CA GLY A 147 -0.92 -11.62 1.77
C GLY A 147 -1.78 -10.42 2.20
N ALA A 148 -2.95 -10.27 1.57
CA ALA A 148 -3.84 -9.13 1.83
C ALA A 148 -4.59 -9.31 3.15
N ILE A 149 -4.19 -8.58 4.19
CA ILE A 149 -4.86 -8.55 5.49
C ILE A 149 -5.57 -7.19 5.65
N GLY A 150 -6.90 -7.22 5.70
CA GLY A 150 -7.73 -6.03 5.92
C GLY A 150 -8.00 -5.72 7.40
N PHE A 151 -8.66 -4.59 7.65
CA PHE A 151 -9.22 -4.15 8.95
C PHE A 151 -8.24 -3.87 10.10
N VAL A 152 -7.01 -4.39 10.09
CA VAL A 152 -6.03 -4.18 11.18
C VAL A 152 -5.78 -2.68 11.42
N GLY A 153 -5.51 -1.92 10.36
CA GLY A 153 -5.25 -0.47 10.48
C GLY A 153 -6.48 0.41 10.69
N LEU A 154 -7.69 -0.16 10.75
CA LEU A 154 -8.92 0.59 11.05
C LEU A 154 -9.36 0.41 12.51
N VAL A 155 -9.03 -0.73 13.12
CA VAL A 155 -9.47 -1.09 14.48
C VAL A 155 -8.49 -0.59 15.55
N VAL A 156 -7.20 -0.54 15.22
CA VAL A 156 -6.10 -0.12 16.12
C VAL A 156 -5.88 1.38 16.02
#